data_AF-A0A2Y8ZWE5-F1
#
_entry.id   AF-A0A2Y8ZWE5-F1
#
_cell.length_a   1.000
_cell.length_b   1.000
_cell.length_c   1.000
_cell.angle_alpha   90.00
_cell.angle_beta   90.00
_cell.angle_gamma   90.00
#
_symmetry.space_group_name_H-M   'P 1'
#
loop_
_entity.id
_entity.type
_entity.pdbx_description
1 polymer ?
#
loop_
_entity_poly.entity_id
_entity_poly.type
_entity_poly.pdbx_seq_one_letter_code
_entity_poly.pdbx_strand_id
1 'polypeptide(L)'
;MTAVCQVAKLRRMAAKTDLMDWVVEALEQLGGTAGVLEVSRQVWHNHEDQLRESGDLFYTWQYDLRWAATNLRKAGRLQPSSGRGVRANWTLI
;
A
#
# COMPACT_ATOMS: atom_id res chain seq x y z
N MET A 1 -19.95 -0.94 23.18
CA MET A 1 -18.51 -0.74 22.92
C MET A 1 -18.10 -1.73 21.84
N THR A 2 -17.86 -1.38 20.58
CA THR A 2 -17.54 -0.07 20.00
C THR A 2 -17.93 -0.14 18.52
N ALA A 3 -19.05 0.48 18.18
CA ALA A 3 -19.59 0.54 16.82
C ALA A 3 -18.92 1.67 16.03
N VAL A 4 -17.61 1.54 15.76
CA VAL A 4 -16.86 2.56 15.00
C VAL A 4 -16.04 1.98 13.84
N CYS A 5 -15.82 0.66 13.74
CA CYS A 5 -14.87 0.14 12.75
C CYS A 5 -15.47 -0.36 11.41
N GLN A 6 -16.80 -0.36 11.25
CA GLN A 6 -17.47 -1.08 10.15
C GLN A 6 -18.17 -0.17 9.12
N VAL A 7 -17.64 1.02 8.84
CA VAL A 7 -18.23 1.93 7.82
C VAL A 7 -17.47 1.88 6.48
N ALA A 8 -16.30 1.26 6.40
CA ALA A 8 -15.44 1.32 5.20
C ALA A 8 -15.63 0.17 4.18
N LYS A 9 -16.49 -0.83 4.44
CA LYS A 9 -16.54 -2.08 3.64
C LYS A 9 -17.55 -2.05 2.47
N LEU A 10 -17.66 -0.91 1.76
CA LEU A 10 -18.56 -0.74 0.61
C LEU A 10 -17.89 -0.11 -0.63
N ARG A 11 -16.59 -0.32 -0.81
CA ARG A 11 -15.94 -0.17 -2.12
C ARG A 11 -15.50 -1.54 -2.61
N ARG A 12 -16.21 -2.06 -3.62
CA ARG A 12 -15.90 -3.33 -4.27
C ARG A 12 -14.62 -3.27 -5.12
N MET A 13 -14.24 -2.08 -5.58
CA MET A 13 -13.11 -1.90 -6.49
C MET A 13 -12.06 -0.99 -5.88
N ALA A 14 -10.80 -1.39 -6.00
CA ALA A 14 -9.66 -0.57 -5.62
C ALA A 14 -9.49 0.63 -6.57
N ALA A 15 -9.14 1.77 -6.00
CA ALA A 15 -8.66 2.94 -6.71
C ALA A 15 -7.18 3.21 -6.39
N LYS A 16 -6.52 3.98 -7.25
CA LYS A 16 -5.10 4.32 -7.08
C LYS A 16 -4.78 4.99 -5.73
N THR A 17 -5.72 5.75 -5.19
CA THR A 17 -5.59 6.41 -3.88
C THR A 17 -5.55 5.40 -2.74
N ASP A 18 -6.27 4.29 -2.86
CA ASP A 18 -6.36 3.27 -1.81
C ASP A 18 -4.99 2.59 -1.60
N LEU A 19 -4.15 2.53 -2.65
CA LEU A 19 -2.80 2.00 -2.58
C LEU A 19 -1.90 2.74 -1.57
N MET A 20 -2.15 4.02 -1.30
CA MET A 20 -1.39 4.75 -0.28
C MET A 20 -1.65 4.20 1.12
N ASP A 21 -2.92 3.97 1.44
CA ASP A 21 -3.31 3.43 2.74
C ASP A 21 -2.85 1.97 2.86
N TRP A 22 -2.93 1.19 1.78
CA TRP A 22 -2.46 -0.20 1.76
C TRP A 22 -0.94 -0.33 1.92
N VAL A 23 -0.14 0.61 1.41
CA VAL A 23 1.30 0.63 1.67
C VAL A 23 1.58 0.86 3.15
N VAL A 24 0.86 1.79 3.79
CA VAL A 24 1.03 2.06 5.22
C VAL A 24 0.62 0.85 6.04
N GLU A 25 -0.56 0.28 5.77
CA GLU A 25 -1.08 -0.90 6.45
C GLU A 25 -0.11 -2.09 6.32
N ALA A 26 0.41 -2.33 5.11
CA ALA A 26 1.40 -3.37 4.88
C ALA A 26 2.69 -3.13 5.67
N LEU A 27 3.20 -1.90 5.70
CA LEU A 27 4.39 -1.56 6.46
C LEU A 27 4.19 -1.70 7.96
N GLU A 28 3.03 -1.29 8.49
CA GLU A 28 2.69 -1.49 9.91
C GLU A 28 2.69 -2.98 10.29
N GLN A 29 2.12 -3.84 9.44
CA GLN A 29 2.11 -5.29 9.63
C GLN A 29 3.51 -5.92 9.50
N LEU A 30 4.40 -5.32 8.71
CA LEU A 30 5.78 -5.77 8.49
C LEU A 30 6.78 -5.15 9.49
N GLY A 31 6.31 -4.46 10.54
CA GLY A 31 7.18 -3.90 11.59
C GLY A 31 7.77 -2.52 11.26
N GLY A 32 7.14 -1.78 10.36
CA GLY A 32 7.43 -0.39 10.03
C GLY A 32 8.49 -0.17 8.96
N THR A 33 9.18 -1.22 8.50
CA THR A 33 10.15 -1.16 7.40
C THR A 33 10.13 -2.43 6.58
N ALA A 34 10.00 -2.30 5.26
CA ALA A 34 10.09 -3.44 4.35
C ALA A 34 10.53 -3.05 2.93
N GLY A 35 10.98 -4.03 2.15
CA GLY A 35 11.24 -3.85 0.73
C GLY A 35 9.95 -3.83 -0.10
N VAL A 36 10.01 -3.23 -1.29
CA VAL A 36 8.85 -3.14 -2.21
C VAL A 36 8.19 -4.50 -2.49
N LEU A 37 8.98 -5.58 -2.60
CA LEU A 37 8.45 -6.91 -2.88
C LEU A 37 7.66 -7.49 -1.70
N GLU A 38 8.11 -7.23 -0.47
CA GLU A 38 7.42 -7.66 0.76
C GLU A 38 6.12 -6.88 0.93
N VAL A 39 6.17 -5.56 0.72
CA VAL A 39 4.98 -4.71 0.71
C VAL A 39 3.98 -5.19 -0.36
N SER A 40 4.43 -5.45 -1.59
CA SER A 40 3.54 -5.96 -2.64
C SER A 40 2.89 -7.30 -2.26
N ARG A 41 3.64 -8.23 -1.65
CA ARG A 41 3.08 -9.51 -1.17
C ARG A 41 2.03 -9.30 -0.09
N GLN A 42 2.29 -8.39 0.86
CA GLN A 42 1.35 -8.11 1.93
C GLN A 42 0.07 -7.43 1.41
N VAL A 43 0.20 -6.48 0.48
CA VAL A 43 -0.93 -5.83 -0.19
C VAL A 43 -1.77 -6.87 -0.95
N TRP A 44 -1.12 -7.78 -1.70
CA TRP A 44 -1.82 -8.87 -2.37
C TRP A 44 -2.59 -9.73 -1.37
N HIS A 45 -1.93 -10.20 -0.31
CA HIS A 45 -2.55 -11.05 0.70
C HIS A 45 -3.77 -10.41 1.35
N ASN A 46 -3.76 -9.09 1.57
CA ASN A 46 -4.83 -8.39 2.29
C ASN A 46 -5.96 -7.90 1.37
N HIS A 47 -5.66 -7.62 0.10
CA HIS A 47 -6.56 -6.88 -0.80
C HIS A 47 -6.72 -7.54 -2.18
N GLU A 48 -6.50 -8.86 -2.28
CA GLU A 48 -6.61 -9.63 -3.52
C GLU A 48 -7.97 -9.41 -4.22
N ASP A 49 -9.07 -9.52 -3.49
CA ASP A 49 -10.43 -9.40 -4.05
C ASP A 49 -10.65 -8.01 -4.68
N GLN A 50 -10.28 -6.95 -3.95
CA GLN A 50 -10.42 -5.56 -4.42
C GLN A 50 -9.51 -5.27 -5.61
N LEU A 51 -8.32 -5.87 -5.65
CA LEU A 51 -7.42 -5.78 -6.80
C LEU A 51 -7.99 -6.49 -8.01
N ARG A 52 -8.50 -7.72 -7.87
CA ARG A 52 -9.10 -8.49 -8.97
C ARG A 52 -10.30 -7.78 -9.59
N GLU A 53 -11.06 -7.06 -8.78
CA GLU A 53 -12.22 -6.28 -9.23
C GLU A 53 -11.85 -4.90 -9.81
N SER A 54 -10.57 -4.45 -9.73
CA SER A 54 -10.17 -3.06 -10.03
C SER A 54 -9.96 -2.72 -11.52
N GLY A 55 -10.29 -3.62 -12.45
CA GLY A 55 -10.14 -3.39 -13.89
C GLY A 55 -8.68 -3.22 -14.31
N ASP A 56 -8.34 -2.13 -15.01
CA ASP A 56 -6.97 -1.90 -15.50
C ASP A 56 -5.93 -1.82 -14.38
N LEU A 57 -6.33 -1.33 -13.20
CA LEU A 57 -5.46 -1.24 -12.02
C LEU A 57 -4.95 -2.63 -11.59
N PHE A 58 -5.71 -3.69 -11.84
CA PHE A 58 -5.26 -5.06 -11.56
C PHE A 58 -3.95 -5.41 -12.26
N TYR A 59 -3.68 -4.82 -13.42
CA TYR A 59 -2.48 -5.07 -14.20
C TYR A 59 -1.34 -4.11 -13.85
N THR A 60 -1.62 -2.98 -13.20
CA THR A 60 -0.65 -1.91 -12.94
C THR A 60 -0.36 -1.65 -11.46
N TRP A 61 -1.13 -2.21 -10.52
CA TRP A 61 -1.06 -1.84 -9.10
C TRP A 61 0.35 -1.95 -8.50
N GLN A 62 1.15 -2.94 -8.90
CA GLN A 62 2.52 -3.09 -8.41
C GLN A 62 3.43 -1.92 -8.83
N TYR A 63 3.22 -1.40 -10.04
CA TYR A 63 3.87 -0.17 -10.49
C TYR A 63 3.31 1.04 -9.73
N ASP A 64 1.99 1.10 -9.55
CA ASP A 64 1.33 2.20 -8.86
C ASP A 64 1.65 2.27 -7.36
N LEU A 65 2.09 1.17 -6.72
CA LEU A 65 2.65 1.21 -5.36
C LEU A 65 3.89 2.10 -5.25
N ARG A 66 4.71 2.19 -6.30
CA ARG A 66 5.88 3.09 -6.30
C ARG A 66 5.44 4.56 -6.38
N TRP A 67 4.36 4.84 -7.11
CA TRP A 67 3.71 6.15 -7.09
C TRP A 67 3.14 6.44 -5.69
N ALA A 68 2.48 5.47 -5.06
CA ALA A 68 1.93 5.61 -3.71
C ALA A 68 3.03 5.94 -2.70
N ALA A 69 4.13 5.17 -2.69
CA ALA A 69 5.29 5.43 -1.84
C ALA A 69 5.91 6.81 -2.08
N THR A 70 5.93 7.29 -3.33
CA THR A 70 6.41 8.64 -3.65
C THR A 70 5.52 9.72 -3.03
N ASN A 71 4.20 9.56 -3.10
CA ASN A 71 3.26 10.51 -2.49
C ASN A 71 3.29 10.44 -0.96
N LEU A 72 3.45 9.26 -0.37
CA LEU A 72 3.61 9.11 1.08
C LEU A 72 4.88 9.81 1.60
N ARG A 73 5.98 9.79 0.85
CA ARG A 73 7.18 10.59 1.20
C ARG A 73 6.89 12.09 1.15
N LYS A 74 6.22 12.56 0.09
CA LYS A 74 5.82 13.98 -0.03
C LYS A 74 4.88 14.40 1.10
N ALA A 75 4.02 13.49 1.56
CA ALA A 75 3.12 13.68 2.68
C ALA A 75 3.79 13.52 4.05
N GLY A 76 5.11 13.25 4.12
CA GLY A 76 5.82 13.08 5.39
C GLY A 76 5.41 11.84 6.17
N ARG A 77 4.96 10.77 5.50
CA ARG A 77 4.58 9.49 6.12
C ARG A 77 5.63 8.38 5.93
N LEU A 78 6.52 8.54 4.96
CA LEU A 78 7.65 7.64 4.74
C LEU A 78 8.96 8.41 4.76
N GLN A 79 10.00 7.78 5.29
CA GLN A 79 11.36 8.28 5.23
C GLN A 79 11.87 8.38 3.78
N PRO A 80 12.88 9.22 3.51
CA PRO A 80 13.60 9.22 2.24
C PRO A 80 14.11 7.82 1.89
N SER A 81 14.07 7.46 0.61
CA SER A 81 14.49 6.13 0.16
C SER A 81 15.97 5.90 0.47
N SER A 82 16.30 4.86 1.23
CA SER A 82 17.67 4.47 1.56
C SER A 82 18.41 3.75 0.42
N GLY A 83 17.75 3.50 -0.72
CA GLY A 83 18.34 2.81 -1.87
C GLY A 83 17.59 3.03 -3.19
N ARG A 84 17.96 2.27 -4.23
CA ARG A 84 17.31 2.28 -5.56
C ARG A 84 16.67 0.94 -5.91
N GLY A 85 15.55 0.97 -6.62
CA GLY A 85 14.92 -0.20 -7.23
C GLY A 85 14.24 -1.13 -6.21
N VAL A 86 14.49 -2.44 -6.33
CA VAL A 86 13.94 -3.47 -5.42
C VAL A 86 14.68 -3.55 -4.09
N ARG A 87 15.92 -3.05 -4.05
CA ARG A 87 16.76 -3.00 -2.84
C ARG A 87 16.44 -1.80 -1.93
N ALA A 88 15.51 -0.95 -2.33
CA ALA A 88 15.09 0.20 -1.55
C ALA A 88 14.07 -0.23 -0.49
N ASN A 89 14.36 0.08 0.76
CA ASN A 89 13.39 -0.09 1.85
C ASN A 89 12.48 1.11 1.93
N TRP A 90 11.22 0.85 2.26
CA TRP A 90 10.24 1.86 2.64
C TRP A 90 10.06 1.77 4.14
N THR A 91 10.20 2.90 4.82
CA THR A 91 10.20 2.98 6.28
C THR A 91 9.23 4.07 6.69
N LEU A 92 8.32 3.76 7.61
CA LEU A 92 7.42 4.74 8.23
C LEU A 92 8.22 5.75 9.06
N ILE A 93 7.69 6.97 9.17
CA ILE A 93 8.24 8.01 10.06
C ILE A 93 7.75 7.77 11.49
#